data_AF-A0AA95SBZ4-F1
#
_entry.id   AF-A0AA95SBZ4-F1
#
_cell.length_a   1.000
_cell.length_b   1.000
_cell.length_c   1.000
_cell.angle_alpha   90.00
_cell.angle_beta   90.00
_cell.angle_gamma   90.00
#
_symmetry.space_group_name_H-M   'P 1'
#
loop_
_entity.id
_entity.type
_entity.pdbx_description
1 polymer ?
#
loop_
_entity_poly.entity_id
_entity_poly.type
_entity_poly.pdbx_seq_one_letter_code
_entity_poly.pdbx_strand_id
1 'polypeptide(L)'
;MKKFYLLFLIVIILVGCQTNNTIETNKTFLTYKSAVEYGLQEEGITKDDIIDEIQVGGEQFIIFINPNLGDSIATANINVDKNGTYTWNLVGSRVVFSMSLDHHTPSTKGEIQLLSGKKFNVYLGMDETNLPSMANGEELKYDEKRKIYYNISENTDH
;
A
#
# COMPACT_ATOMS: atom_id res chain seq x y z
N MET A 1 28.73 -34.70 46.56
CA MET A 1 27.68 -34.75 45.51
C MET A 1 26.88 -33.44 45.46
N LYS A 2 27.49 -32.32 45.08
CA LYS A 2 26.81 -31.00 44.99
C LYS A 2 27.18 -30.17 43.74
N LYS A 3 28.08 -30.69 42.88
CA LYS A 3 28.57 -29.95 41.71
C LYS A 3 27.95 -30.39 40.37
N PHE A 4 27.06 -31.39 40.36
CA PHE A 4 26.44 -31.88 39.13
C PHE A 4 25.15 -31.14 38.76
N TYR A 5 24.49 -30.49 39.73
CA TYR A 5 23.22 -29.78 39.51
C TYR A 5 23.37 -28.43 38.79
N LEU A 6 24.60 -27.88 38.68
CA LEU A 6 24.82 -26.62 37.97
C LEU A 6 24.81 -26.80 36.44
N LEU A 7 25.03 -28.03 35.94
CA LEU A 7 25.16 -28.30 34.52
C LEU A 7 23.81 -28.54 33.82
N PHE A 8 22.75 -28.82 34.59
CA PHE A 8 21.41 -29.06 34.06
C PHE A 8 20.58 -27.79 33.84
N LEU A 9 20.99 -26.65 34.43
CA LEU A 9 20.25 -25.39 34.32
C LEU A 9 20.54 -24.62 33.01
N ILE A 10 21.61 -24.98 32.28
CA ILE A 10 22.05 -24.24 31.08
C ILE A 10 21.35 -24.76 29.80
N VAL A 11 20.76 -25.96 29.83
CA VAL A 11 20.17 -26.59 28.63
C VAL A 11 18.74 -26.12 28.32
N ILE A 12 18.04 -25.49 29.28
CA ILE A 12 16.61 -25.14 29.12
C ILE A 12 16.40 -23.78 28.41
N ILE A 13 17.45 -23.00 28.18
CA ILE A 13 17.34 -21.64 27.60
C ILE A 13 17.47 -21.61 26.06
N LEU A 14 17.58 -22.78 25.41
CA LEU A 14 17.71 -22.89 23.95
C LEU A 14 16.42 -23.26 23.21
N VAL A 15 15.27 -23.27 23.89
CA VAL A 15 13.98 -23.20 23.19
C VAL A 15 13.79 -21.75 22.74
N GLY A 16 14.54 -21.36 21.71
CA GLY A 16 14.30 -20.13 20.98
C GLY A 16 12.86 -20.19 20.50
N CYS A 17 12.05 -19.23 20.94
CA CYS A 17 10.82 -18.89 20.24
C CYS A 17 11.25 -18.53 18.82
N GLN A 18 11.16 -19.49 17.90
CA GLN A 18 11.07 -19.18 16.49
C GLN A 18 9.70 -18.55 16.32
N THR A 19 9.63 -17.25 16.63
CA THR A 19 8.50 -16.44 16.22
C THR A 19 8.56 -16.46 14.71
N ASN A 20 7.78 -17.35 14.11
CA ASN A 20 7.38 -17.26 12.73
C ASN A 20 6.56 -15.97 12.61
N ASN A 21 7.26 -14.83 12.62
CA ASN A 21 6.84 -13.68 11.86
C ASN A 21 7.02 -14.11 10.40
N THR A 22 6.13 -14.98 9.95
CA THR A 22 5.77 -15.08 8.55
C THR A 22 5.29 -13.69 8.22
N ILE A 23 6.22 -12.85 7.76
CA ILE A 23 5.88 -11.84 6.77
C ILE A 23 5.13 -12.66 5.73
N GLU A 24 3.81 -12.50 5.68
CA GLU A 24 2.98 -13.16 4.67
C GLU A 24 3.71 -12.97 3.36
N THR A 25 4.22 -14.07 2.80
CA THR A 25 4.98 -14.03 1.57
C THR A 25 3.99 -13.57 0.51
N ASN A 26 4.06 -12.29 0.13
CA ASN A 26 3.19 -11.69 -0.86
C ASN A 26 3.10 -12.63 -2.06
N LYS A 27 1.91 -13.15 -2.32
CA LYS A 27 1.68 -14.20 -3.30
C LYS A 27 2.17 -13.71 -4.68
N THR A 28 2.98 -14.53 -5.34
CA THR A 28 3.55 -14.22 -6.67
C THR A 28 2.73 -14.89 -7.78
N PHE A 29 2.66 -14.23 -8.93
CA PHE A 29 1.87 -14.67 -10.07
C PHE A 29 2.66 -14.57 -11.37
N LEU A 30 2.35 -15.42 -12.34
CA LEU A 30 2.98 -15.36 -13.67
C LEU A 30 2.41 -14.26 -14.56
N THR A 31 1.27 -13.67 -14.19
CA THR A 31 0.62 -12.64 -14.98
C THR A 31 0.16 -11.47 -14.12
N TYR A 32 0.22 -10.27 -14.70
CA TYR A 32 -0.34 -9.05 -14.13
C TYR A 32 -1.80 -9.25 -13.70
N LYS A 33 -2.63 -9.80 -14.60
CA LYS A 33 -4.06 -10.01 -14.37
C LYS A 33 -4.32 -10.86 -13.12
N SER A 34 -3.56 -11.95 -12.94
CA SER A 34 -3.71 -12.81 -11.76
C SER A 34 -3.30 -12.10 -10.46
N ALA A 35 -2.27 -11.25 -10.48
CA ALA A 35 -1.88 -10.46 -9.32
C ALA A 35 -2.95 -9.43 -8.95
N VAL A 36 -3.54 -8.75 -9.94
CA VAL A 36 -4.65 -7.81 -9.72
C VAL A 36 -5.89 -8.53 -9.19
N GLU A 37 -6.31 -9.62 -9.82
CA GLU A 37 -7.50 -10.38 -9.39
C GLU A 37 -7.35 -10.89 -7.95
N TYR A 38 -6.15 -11.34 -7.58
CA TYR A 38 -5.84 -11.71 -6.21
C TYR A 38 -5.90 -10.51 -5.25
N GLY A 39 -5.26 -9.38 -5.61
CA GLY A 39 -5.29 -8.17 -4.79
C GLY A 39 -6.70 -7.65 -4.53
N LEU A 40 -7.54 -7.59 -5.57
CA LEU A 40 -8.96 -7.21 -5.43
C LEU A 40 -9.71 -8.17 -4.49
N GLN A 41 -9.44 -9.47 -4.58
CA GLN A 41 -10.04 -10.48 -3.70
C GLN A 41 -9.61 -10.31 -2.24
N GLU A 42 -8.32 -10.10 -1.98
CA GLU A 42 -7.79 -9.85 -0.61
C GLU A 42 -8.40 -8.59 0.00
N GLU A 43 -8.60 -7.56 -0.82
CA GLU A 43 -9.23 -6.30 -0.43
C GLU A 43 -10.76 -6.39 -0.31
N GLY A 44 -11.38 -7.47 -0.79
CA GLY A 44 -12.83 -7.64 -0.81
C GLY A 44 -13.55 -6.68 -1.77
N ILE A 45 -12.89 -6.26 -2.85
CA ILE A 45 -13.40 -5.30 -3.83
C ILE A 45 -13.47 -5.90 -5.23
N THR A 46 -14.06 -5.14 -6.16
CA THR A 46 -14.23 -5.50 -7.56
C THR A 46 -13.45 -4.57 -8.48
N LYS A 47 -13.43 -4.88 -9.78
CA LYS A 47 -12.81 -4.00 -10.78
C LYS A 47 -13.52 -2.65 -10.89
N ASP A 48 -14.81 -2.59 -10.56
CA ASP A 48 -15.58 -1.33 -10.58
C ASP A 48 -15.17 -0.38 -9.45
N ASP A 49 -14.43 -0.88 -8.46
CA ASP A 49 -13.89 -0.09 -7.36
C ASP A 49 -12.50 0.51 -7.67
N ILE A 50 -11.89 0.10 -8.79
CA ILE A 50 -10.66 0.73 -9.30
C ILE A 50 -11.00 2.13 -9.82
N ILE A 51 -10.22 3.11 -9.37
CA ILE A 51 -10.27 4.51 -9.78
C ILE A 51 -9.36 4.72 -10.99
N ASP A 52 -8.09 4.31 -10.89
CA ASP A 52 -7.12 4.42 -11.99
C ASP A 52 -6.00 3.38 -11.86
N GLU A 53 -5.41 3.05 -13.00
CA GLU A 53 -4.18 2.27 -13.13
C GLU A 53 -3.12 3.14 -13.78
N ILE A 54 -2.06 3.48 -13.05
CA ILE A 54 -1.08 4.47 -13.51
C ILE A 54 0.34 3.94 -13.48
N GLN A 55 1.13 4.34 -14.48
CA GLN A 55 2.56 4.06 -14.52
C GLN A 55 3.35 5.35 -14.23
N VAL A 56 4.17 5.33 -13.18
CA VAL A 56 5.00 6.47 -12.76
C VAL A 56 6.40 5.97 -12.45
N GLY A 57 7.44 6.59 -13.00
CA GLY A 57 8.82 6.17 -12.78
C GLY A 57 9.10 4.71 -13.20
N GLY A 58 8.32 4.16 -14.14
CA GLY A 58 8.40 2.75 -14.56
C GLY A 58 7.75 1.75 -13.59
N GLU A 59 7.09 2.22 -12.53
CA GLU A 59 6.36 1.41 -11.56
C GLU A 59 4.86 1.49 -11.84
N GLN A 60 4.13 0.39 -11.63
CA GLN A 60 2.68 0.32 -11.86
C GLN A 60 1.92 0.45 -10.54
N PHE A 61 0.97 1.38 -10.50
CA PHE A 61 0.10 1.62 -9.36
C PHE A 61 -1.37 1.41 -9.72
N ILE A 62 -2.15 1.04 -8.72
CA ILE A 62 -3.59 0.87 -8.80
C ILE A 62 -4.20 1.65 -7.64
N ILE A 63 -5.06 2.61 -7.94
CA ILE A 63 -5.78 3.41 -6.96
C ILE A 63 -7.21 2.91 -6.93
N PHE A 64 -7.74 2.63 -5.75
CA PHE A 64 -9.05 2.00 -5.60
C PHE A 64 -9.78 2.49 -4.36
N ILE A 65 -11.10 2.36 -4.37
CA ILE A 65 -11.94 2.50 -3.17
C ILE A 65 -12.09 1.14 -2.51
N ASN A 66 -12.05 1.11 -1.17
CA ASN A 66 -12.51 -0.02 -0.38
C ASN A 66 -13.74 0.40 0.45
N PRO A 67 -14.96 0.06 -0.01
CA PRO A 67 -16.19 0.41 0.70
C PRO A 67 -16.36 -0.36 2.02
N ASN A 68 -15.72 -1.53 2.14
CA ASN A 68 -15.79 -2.35 3.35
C ASN A 68 -15.03 -1.73 4.53
N LEU A 69 -14.18 -0.73 4.27
CA LEU A 69 -13.37 -0.03 5.27
C LEU A 69 -13.82 1.43 5.43
N GLY A 70 -15.13 1.65 5.55
CA GLY A 70 -15.71 2.96 5.82
C GLY A 70 -15.55 3.93 4.66
N ASP A 71 -15.71 3.42 3.43
CA ASP A 71 -15.36 4.09 2.17
C ASP A 71 -13.96 4.69 2.28
N SER A 72 -12.94 3.90 1.93
CA SER A 72 -11.55 4.36 1.97
C SER A 72 -10.91 4.38 0.59
N ILE A 73 -9.94 5.26 0.36
CA ILE A 73 -9.10 5.23 -0.85
C ILE A 73 -7.74 4.67 -0.46
N ALA A 74 -7.25 3.77 -1.29
CA ALA A 74 -5.97 3.11 -1.10
C ALA A 74 -5.19 3.05 -2.41
N THR A 75 -3.88 2.81 -2.28
CA THR A 75 -2.98 2.61 -3.40
C THR A 75 -2.30 1.26 -3.27
N ALA A 76 -2.25 0.51 -4.35
CA ALA A 76 -1.40 -0.67 -4.47
C ALA A 76 -0.34 -0.45 -5.54
N ASN A 77 0.81 -1.09 -5.37
CA ASN A 77 1.85 -1.22 -6.40
C ASN A 77 1.86 -2.68 -6.89
N ILE A 78 1.96 -2.84 -8.21
CA ILE A 78 2.27 -4.13 -8.81
C ILE A 78 3.77 -4.21 -9.00
N ASN A 79 4.43 -4.98 -8.13
CA ASN A 79 5.86 -5.23 -8.24
C ASN A 79 6.10 -6.34 -9.26
N VAL A 80 7.14 -6.16 -10.09
CA VAL A 80 7.65 -7.19 -10.99
C VAL A 80 9.04 -7.59 -10.51
N ASP A 81 9.21 -8.86 -10.14
CA ASP A 81 10.49 -9.37 -9.66
C ASP A 81 11.45 -9.69 -10.81
N LYS A 82 12.69 -10.09 -10.47
CA LYS A 82 13.72 -10.45 -11.46
C LYS A 82 13.36 -11.67 -12.32
N ASN A 83 12.41 -12.49 -11.86
CA ASN A 83 11.93 -13.67 -12.57
C ASN A 83 10.73 -13.35 -13.48
N GLY A 84 10.30 -12.08 -13.53
CA GLY A 84 9.13 -11.64 -14.30
C GLY A 84 7.80 -12.02 -13.66
N THR A 85 7.79 -12.32 -12.36
CA THR A 85 6.57 -12.59 -11.61
C THR A 85 6.01 -11.32 -11.00
N TYR A 86 4.70 -11.29 -10.84
CA TYR A 86 3.91 -10.14 -10.41
C TYR A 86 3.40 -10.33 -9.00
N THR A 87 3.44 -9.26 -8.22
CA THR A 87 2.96 -9.25 -6.83
C THR A 87 2.16 -7.99 -6.55
N TRP A 88 0.99 -8.15 -5.95
CA TRP A 88 0.21 -7.05 -5.40
C TRP A 88 0.77 -6.64 -4.04
N ASN A 89 1.10 -5.36 -3.88
CA ASN A 89 1.54 -4.80 -2.61
C ASN A 89 0.69 -3.58 -2.28
N LEU A 90 -0.03 -3.61 -1.17
CA LEU A 90 -0.67 -2.41 -0.65
C LEU A 90 0.41 -1.45 -0.16
N VAL A 91 0.36 -0.19 -0.61
CA VAL A 91 1.38 0.82 -0.30
C VAL A 91 0.76 2.10 0.24
N GLY A 92 1.48 2.73 1.19
CA GLY A 92 1.04 3.95 1.82
C GLY A 92 -0.12 3.76 2.80
N SER A 93 -0.67 4.89 3.26
CA SER A 93 -1.81 4.91 4.16
C SER A 93 -3.13 4.94 3.39
N ARG A 94 -4.16 4.30 3.95
CA ARG A 94 -5.54 4.46 3.47
C ARG A 94 -6.12 5.76 4.00
N VAL A 95 -6.95 6.42 3.21
CA VAL A 95 -7.77 7.55 3.67
C VAL A 95 -9.19 7.05 3.87
N VAL A 96 -9.72 7.10 5.09
CA VAL A 96 -11.09 6.64 5.43
C VAL A 96 -12.01 7.86 5.53
N PHE A 97 -13.16 7.83 4.86
CA PHE A 97 -14.03 9.01 4.72
C PHE A 97 -15.27 8.96 5.61
N SER A 98 -15.74 7.78 6.03
CA SER A 98 -16.96 7.63 6.85
C SER A 98 -16.85 8.19 8.29
N MET A 99 -15.74 8.83 8.66
CA MET A 99 -15.47 9.33 10.02
C MET A 99 -15.18 10.84 10.10
N SER A 100 -15.31 11.62 9.01
CA SER A 100 -15.06 13.06 9.10
C SER A 100 -16.22 13.78 9.82
N LEU A 101 -16.04 14.02 11.12
CA LEU A 101 -16.96 14.79 11.97
C LEU A 101 -16.83 16.31 11.73
N ASP A 102 -15.73 16.73 11.11
CA ASP A 102 -15.44 18.13 10.82
C ASP A 102 -15.62 18.41 9.33
N HIS A 103 -16.07 19.63 9.00
CA HIS A 103 -16.29 20.14 7.63
C HIS A 103 -15.03 20.23 6.74
N HIS A 104 -13.97 19.51 7.08
CA HIS A 104 -12.76 19.41 6.27
C HIS A 104 -12.89 18.24 5.31
N THR A 105 -12.57 18.50 4.03
CA THR A 105 -12.47 17.48 2.98
C THR A 105 -11.30 16.55 3.30
N PRO A 106 -11.54 15.25 3.55
CA PRO A 106 -10.47 14.38 4.02
C PRO A 106 -9.45 14.14 2.89
N SER A 107 -8.18 14.21 3.26
CA SER A 107 -7.05 14.00 2.35
C SER A 107 -5.84 13.48 3.10
N THR A 108 -4.90 12.87 2.38
CA THR A 108 -3.59 12.50 2.90
C THR A 108 -2.50 12.81 1.89
N LYS A 109 -1.31 13.06 2.42
CA LYS A 109 -0.06 13.13 1.67
C LYS A 109 0.97 12.30 2.42
N GLY A 110 1.68 11.42 1.71
CA GLY A 110 2.76 10.64 2.30
C GLY A 110 3.81 10.23 1.29
N GLU A 111 5.02 9.96 1.79
CA GLU A 111 6.05 9.26 1.02
C GLU A 111 5.84 7.75 1.17
N ILE A 112 5.94 7.02 0.07
CA ILE A 112 6.02 5.56 0.04
C ILE A 112 7.36 5.14 -0.54
N GLN A 113 7.93 4.07 -0.01
CA GLN A 113 9.09 3.40 -0.60
C GLN A 113 8.68 2.03 -1.10
N LEU A 114 8.99 1.74 -2.37
CA LEU A 114 8.66 0.46 -3.00
C LEU A 114 9.76 -0.58 -2.78
N LEU A 115 9.44 -1.84 -3.08
CA LEU A 115 10.40 -2.95 -3.07
C LEU A 115 11.57 -2.76 -4.05
N SER A 116 11.37 -1.98 -5.12
CA SER A 116 12.45 -1.58 -6.04
C SER A 116 13.44 -0.59 -5.41
N GLY A 117 13.14 -0.05 -4.23
CA GLY A 117 13.91 0.98 -3.53
C GLY A 117 13.52 2.40 -3.90
N LYS A 118 12.73 2.58 -4.98
CA LYS A 118 12.22 3.88 -5.42
C LYS A 118 11.24 4.47 -4.43
N LYS A 119 11.24 5.79 -4.34
CA LYS A 119 10.39 6.57 -3.44
C LYS A 119 9.40 7.39 -4.24
N PHE A 120 8.18 7.52 -3.72
CA PHE A 120 7.12 8.27 -4.37
C PHE A 120 6.36 9.09 -3.34
N ASN A 121 5.94 10.30 -3.75
CA ASN A 121 4.93 11.05 -3.02
C ASN A 121 3.55 10.60 -3.53
N VAL A 122 2.64 10.30 -2.59
CA VAL A 122 1.26 9.94 -2.88
C VAL A 122 0.34 10.94 -2.20
N TYR A 123 -0.58 11.48 -2.97
CA TYR A 123 -1.62 12.39 -2.53
C TYR A 123 -2.96 11.79 -2.89
N LEU A 124 -3.87 11.74 -1.91
CA LEU A 124 -5.23 11.22 -2.09
C LEU A 124 -6.19 12.17 -1.37
N GLY A 125 -7.34 12.45 -1.96
CA GLY A 125 -8.39 13.20 -1.28
C GLY A 125 -9.71 13.19 -2.04
N MET A 126 -10.72 13.78 -1.41
CA MET A 126 -12.07 13.91 -1.98
C MET A 126 -12.49 15.37 -2.07
N ASP A 127 -13.46 15.62 -2.95
CA ASP A 127 -14.09 16.90 -3.24
C ASP A 127 -13.19 17.87 -4.02
N GLU A 128 -13.73 18.45 -5.09
CA GLU A 128 -13.05 19.39 -5.98
C GLU A 128 -12.98 20.81 -5.41
N THR A 129 -13.79 21.13 -4.41
CA THR A 129 -13.99 22.51 -3.95
C THR A 129 -12.74 23.13 -3.32
N ASN A 130 -11.80 22.32 -2.83
CA ASN A 130 -10.53 22.76 -2.25
C ASN A 130 -9.36 21.87 -2.66
N LEU A 131 -9.10 21.75 -3.97
CA LEU A 131 -7.91 21.03 -4.45
C LEU A 131 -6.62 21.66 -3.90
N PRO A 132 -5.68 20.87 -3.37
CA PRO A 132 -4.41 21.40 -2.90
C PRO A 132 -3.59 21.95 -4.07
N SER A 133 -2.90 23.07 -3.85
CA SER A 133 -1.91 23.56 -4.82
C SER A 133 -0.68 22.66 -4.78
N MET A 134 -0.40 21.97 -5.88
CA MET A 134 0.75 21.09 -5.99
C MET A 134 2.01 21.89 -6.32
N ALA A 135 3.16 21.47 -5.77
CA ALA A 135 4.43 22.09 -6.10
C ALA A 135 4.92 21.62 -7.48
N ASN A 136 5.74 22.43 -8.14
CA ASN A 136 6.61 22.00 -9.25
C ASN A 136 5.92 21.25 -10.41
N GLY A 137 4.78 21.75 -10.90
CA GLY A 137 4.16 21.21 -12.12
C GLY A 137 3.55 19.81 -11.96
N GLU A 138 3.45 19.28 -10.74
CA GLU A 138 2.68 18.07 -10.45
C GLU A 138 1.18 18.34 -10.69
N GLU A 139 0.52 17.48 -11.46
CA GLU A 139 -0.91 17.61 -11.80
C GLU A 139 -1.74 16.63 -10.96
N LEU A 140 -2.80 17.14 -10.33
CA LEU A 140 -3.81 16.30 -9.69
C LEU A 140 -4.71 15.71 -10.77
N LYS A 141 -4.85 14.39 -10.75
CA LYS A 141 -5.92 13.71 -11.49
C LYS A 141 -7.21 13.75 -10.68
N TYR A 142 -8.34 13.72 -11.37
CA TYR A 142 -9.66 13.78 -10.75
C TYR A 142 -10.62 12.75 -11.36
N ASP A 143 -11.24 11.94 -10.50
CA ASP A 143 -12.37 11.06 -10.83
C ASP A 143 -13.67 11.76 -10.45
N GLU A 144 -14.34 12.33 -11.45
CA GLU A 144 -15.58 13.09 -11.28
C GLU A 144 -16.73 12.23 -10.74
N LYS A 145 -16.80 10.95 -11.12
CA LYS A 145 -17.86 10.03 -10.69
C LYS A 145 -17.83 9.84 -9.18
N ARG A 146 -16.63 9.71 -8.63
CA ARG A 146 -16.42 9.40 -7.21
C ARG A 146 -16.01 10.64 -6.40
N LYS A 147 -15.82 11.78 -7.06
CA LYS A 147 -15.37 13.05 -6.48
C LYS A 147 -14.04 12.89 -5.75
N ILE A 148 -13.09 12.20 -6.38
CA ILE A 148 -11.77 11.87 -5.82
C ILE A 148 -10.67 12.55 -6.63
N TYR A 149 -9.70 13.17 -5.95
CA TYR A 149 -8.45 13.60 -6.58
C TYR A 149 -7.26 12.80 -6.05
N TYR A 150 -6.24 12.66 -6.88
CA TYR A 150 -5.01 11.99 -6.51
C TYR A 150 -3.81 12.45 -7.35
N ASN A 151 -2.62 12.22 -6.82
CA ASN A 151 -1.38 12.33 -7.56
C ASN A 151 -0.37 11.32 -7.00
N ILE A 152 0.42 10.72 -7.90
CA ILE A 152 1.61 9.95 -7.54
C ILE A 152 2.76 10.52 -8.34
N SER A 153 3.83 10.94 -7.66
CA SER A 153 5.04 11.47 -8.29
C SER A 153 6.27 10.78 -7.72
N GLU A 154 7.27 10.55 -8.57
CA GLU A 154 8.55 9.98 -8.12
C GLU A 154 9.30 11.03 -7.29
N ASN A 155 9.71 10.66 -6.08
CA ASN A 155 10.53 11.53 -5.25
C ASN A 155 11.98 11.48 -5.78
N THR A 156 12.34 12.50 -6.54
CA THR A 156 13.69 12.72 -7.05
C THR A 156 14.44 13.65 -6.11
N ASP A 157 14.75 13.16 -4.90
CA ASP A 157 15.70 13.85 -4.02
C ASP A 157 17.05 13.97 -4.78
N HIS A 158 17.42 15.20 -5.15
CA HIS A 158 18.72 15.57 -5.73
C HIS A 158 19.78 15.76 -4.65
#